data_AF-A0A428QMR3-F1
#
_entry.id   AF-A0A428QMR3-F1
#
_cell.length_a   1.000
_cell.length_b   1.000
_cell.length_c   1.000
_cell.angle_alpha   90.00
_cell.angle_beta   90.00
_cell.angle_gamma   90.00
#
_symmetry.space_group_name_H-M   'P 1'
#
loop_
_entity.id
_entity.type
_entity.pdbx_description
1 polymer ?
#
loop_
_entity_poly.entity_id
_entity_poly.type
_entity_poly.pdbx_seq_one_letter_code
_entity_poly.pdbx_strand_id
1 'polypeptide(L)'
;MGVMDLPTLVRGRRTVTLGIWSRYRASQDGSSNGRTTGVEIVTGLPRSLLDIFAEIQTERADELLLMWPDALCETCRRPQYSQSLATNSILYPYTAARLEVAVLVRRPEWVEELRRLVKLCDPYAMTANFCTLDEMLDEALDKGDDDYDIDEQARRRNTEVATF
;
A
#
# COMPACT_ATOMS: atom_id res chain seq x y z
N MET A 1 -11.62 11.82 0.84
CA MET A 1 -11.56 12.29 -0.57
C MET A 1 -10.14 12.28 -1.13
N GLY A 2 -9.13 12.91 -0.51
CA GLY A 2 -7.76 12.94 -1.08
C GLY A 2 -7.08 11.58 -1.24
N VAL A 3 -7.42 10.63 -0.38
CA VAL A 3 -7.05 9.21 -0.50
C VAL A 3 -7.50 8.60 -1.84
N MET A 4 -8.74 8.85 -2.26
CA MET A 4 -9.30 8.29 -3.51
C MET A 4 -8.69 8.92 -4.77
N ASP A 5 -7.80 9.90 -4.63
CA ASP A 5 -7.05 10.50 -5.73
C ASP A 5 -5.60 9.98 -5.78
N LEU A 6 -5.19 9.11 -4.84
CA LEU A 6 -3.84 8.58 -4.82
C LEU A 6 -3.60 7.60 -5.99
N PRO A 7 -2.42 7.65 -6.62
CA PRO A 7 -2.09 6.87 -7.80
C PRO A 7 -2.29 5.36 -7.63
N THR A 8 -1.86 4.81 -6.50
CA THR A 8 -1.97 3.37 -6.21
C THR A 8 -3.39 2.93 -5.85
N LEU A 9 -4.25 3.86 -5.42
CA LEU A 9 -5.60 3.55 -4.94
C LEU A 9 -6.67 3.53 -6.03
N VAL A 10 -6.36 4.00 -7.25
CA VAL A 10 -7.32 4.01 -8.36
C VAL A 10 -6.66 3.50 -9.63
N ARG A 11 -7.05 2.27 -10.00
CA ARG A 11 -6.63 1.56 -11.22
C ARG A 11 -7.42 2.04 -12.44
N GLY A 12 -6.82 1.92 -13.63
CA GLY A 12 -7.46 2.24 -14.92
C GLY A 12 -7.66 3.74 -15.18
N ARG A 13 -7.04 4.59 -14.38
CA ARG A 13 -7.16 6.04 -14.51
C ARG A 13 -6.40 6.52 -15.73
N ARG A 14 -7.12 7.19 -16.63
CA ARG A 14 -6.54 7.83 -17.83
C ARG A 14 -6.16 9.30 -17.61
N THR A 15 -6.63 9.88 -16.51
CA THR A 15 -6.39 11.28 -16.14
C THR A 15 -5.32 11.35 -15.05
N VAL A 16 -4.48 12.39 -15.09
CA VAL A 16 -3.51 12.69 -14.02
C VAL A 16 -4.19 12.83 -12.65
N THR A 17 -3.49 12.44 -11.59
CA THR A 17 -3.94 12.64 -10.21
C THR A 17 -4.10 14.14 -9.95
N LEU A 18 -5.13 14.52 -9.21
CA LEU A 18 -5.33 15.92 -8.82
C LEU A 18 -4.34 16.36 -7.72
N GLY A 19 -3.59 15.42 -7.15
CA GLY A 19 -2.59 15.63 -6.11
C GLY A 19 -3.23 16.13 -4.82
N ILE A 20 -4.48 15.77 -4.53
CA ILE A 20 -5.24 16.32 -3.40
C ILE A 20 -4.52 16.00 -2.08
N TRP A 21 -3.99 14.78 -1.93
CA TRP A 21 -3.21 14.41 -0.75
C TRP A 21 -1.94 15.25 -0.63
N SER A 22 -1.12 15.32 -1.68
CA SER A 22 0.14 16.08 -1.66
C SER A 22 -0.10 17.56 -1.36
N ARG A 23 -1.14 18.17 -1.93
CA ARG A 23 -1.54 19.57 -1.65
C ARG A 23 -1.99 19.76 -0.20
N TYR A 24 -2.77 18.81 0.32
CA TYR A 24 -3.14 18.82 1.73
C TYR A 24 -1.89 18.78 2.62
N ARG A 25 -0.94 17.88 2.36
CA ARG A 25 0.31 17.79 3.14
C ARG A 25 1.18 19.04 3.03
N ALA A 26 1.34 19.60 1.83
CA ALA A 26 2.06 20.85 1.62
C ALA A 26 1.44 22.02 2.39
N SER A 27 0.10 22.07 2.53
CA SER A 27 -0.56 23.08 3.35
C SER A 27 -0.27 22.95 4.85
N GLN A 28 0.06 21.73 5.32
CA GLN A 28 0.46 21.48 6.71
C GLN A 28 1.91 21.83 6.97
N ASP A 29 2.78 21.71 5.95
CA ASP A 29 4.18 22.11 6.04
C ASP A 29 4.34 23.61 6.29
N GLY A 30 3.39 24.42 5.81
CA GLY A 30 3.31 25.86 6.10
C GLY A 30 2.65 26.21 7.43
N SER A 31 2.15 25.24 8.19
CA SER A 31 1.46 25.46 9.47
C SER A 31 2.43 25.33 10.65
N SER A 32 2.24 26.15 11.68
CA SER A 32 2.99 26.06 12.95
C SER A 32 2.89 24.70 13.64
N ASN A 33 1.84 23.92 13.33
CA ASN A 33 1.59 22.62 13.94
C ASN A 33 2.25 21.47 13.17
N GLY A 34 2.87 21.74 12.02
CA GLY A 34 3.50 20.73 11.16
C GLY A 34 2.51 19.70 10.58
N ARG A 35 3.07 18.64 9.98
CA ARG A 35 2.28 17.54 9.41
C ARG A 35 1.51 16.79 10.48
N THR A 36 0.23 16.54 10.24
CA THR A 36 -0.56 15.63 11.10
C THR A 36 -0.03 14.21 10.94
N THR A 37 0.42 13.61 12.03
CA THR A 37 0.89 12.21 12.07
C THR A 37 -0.24 11.27 12.51
N GLY A 38 0.04 9.97 12.56
CA GLY A 38 -0.92 8.94 12.96
C GLY A 38 -1.69 8.35 11.78
N VAL A 39 -2.85 7.77 12.08
CA VAL A 39 -3.68 7.01 11.13
C VAL A 39 -4.72 7.92 10.45
N GLU A 40 -4.94 7.73 9.16
CA GLU A 40 -6.03 8.32 8.40
C GLU A 40 -7.31 7.50 8.63
N ILE A 41 -8.40 8.18 8.97
CA ILE A 41 -9.60 7.53 9.54
C ILE A 41 -10.38 6.73 8.50
N VAL A 42 -10.41 7.18 7.25
CA VAL A 42 -11.20 6.52 6.19
C VAL A 42 -10.56 5.21 5.74
N THR A 43 -9.23 5.18 5.65
CA THR A 43 -8.47 4.02 5.16
C THR A 43 -7.91 3.14 6.26
N GLY A 44 -7.78 3.66 7.48
CA GLY A 44 -6.96 3.03 8.51
C GLY A 44 -5.45 3.11 8.24
N LEU A 45 -5.00 3.67 7.11
CA LEU A 45 -3.60 3.68 6.73
C LEU A 45 -2.80 4.72 7.54
N PRO A 46 -1.51 4.46 7.83
CA PRO A 46 -0.60 5.48 8.33
C PRO A 46 -0.55 6.67 7.38
N ARG A 47 -0.65 7.91 7.89
CA ARG A 47 -0.53 9.11 7.04
C ARG A 47 0.84 9.22 6.36
N SER A 48 1.89 8.72 7.01
CA SER A 48 3.23 8.59 6.42
C SER A 48 3.25 7.61 5.23
N LEU A 49 2.46 6.54 5.30
CA LEU A 49 2.30 5.60 4.18
C LEU A 49 1.53 6.23 3.02
N LEU A 50 0.51 7.04 3.31
CA LEU A 50 -0.21 7.79 2.29
C LEU A 50 0.67 8.87 1.62
N ASP A 51 1.61 9.47 2.36
CA ASP A 51 2.62 10.37 1.79
C ASP A 51 3.49 9.65 0.76
N ILE A 52 3.95 8.44 1.10
CA ILE A 52 4.70 7.56 0.19
C ILE A 52 3.89 7.27 -1.07
N PHE A 53 2.62 6.86 -0.94
CA PHE A 53 1.78 6.59 -2.11
C PHE A 53 1.48 7.82 -2.95
N ALA A 54 1.47 9.01 -2.36
CA ALA A 54 1.28 10.23 -3.12
C ALA A 54 2.48 10.55 -4.04
N GLU A 55 3.66 10.05 -3.69
CA GLU A 55 4.93 10.31 -4.39
C GLU A 55 5.46 9.09 -5.16
N ILE A 56 4.82 7.92 -5.07
CA ILE A 56 5.32 6.65 -5.66
C ILE A 56 5.37 6.64 -7.19
N GLN A 57 4.65 7.54 -7.88
CA GLN A 57 4.75 7.70 -9.34
C GLN A 57 5.83 8.70 -9.77
N THR A 58 6.64 9.19 -8.83
CA THR A 58 7.78 10.07 -9.12
C THR A 58 9.07 9.28 -9.24
N GLU A 59 10.15 9.90 -9.72
CA GLU A 59 11.49 9.28 -9.79
C GLU A 59 12.01 8.78 -8.43
N ARG A 60 11.36 9.14 -7.32
CA ARG A 60 11.70 8.74 -5.95
C ARG A 60 11.00 7.48 -5.48
N ALA A 61 10.22 6.81 -6.35
CA ALA A 61 9.50 5.58 -6.03
C ALA A 61 10.38 4.57 -5.28
N ASP A 62 11.64 4.45 -5.69
CA ASP A 62 12.59 3.52 -5.10
C ASP A 62 12.94 3.80 -3.64
N GLU A 63 13.11 5.07 -3.29
CA GLU A 63 13.40 5.49 -1.91
C GLU A 63 12.15 5.33 -1.04
N LEU A 64 11.00 5.66 -1.60
CA LEU A 64 9.71 5.68 -0.91
C LEU A 64 9.19 4.26 -0.62
N LEU A 65 9.42 3.33 -1.56
CA LEU A 65 9.19 1.90 -1.36
C LEU A 65 10.10 1.29 -0.29
N LEU A 66 11.21 1.93 0.09
CA LEU A 66 12.03 1.47 1.22
C LEU A 66 11.59 2.08 2.56
N MET A 67 10.78 3.14 2.55
CA MET A 67 10.30 3.83 3.75
C MET A 67 8.92 3.34 4.24
N TRP A 68 8.18 2.64 3.39
CA TRP A 68 6.90 2.03 3.75
C TRP A 68 6.95 1.03 4.95
N PRO A 69 8.05 0.30 5.25
CA PRO A 69 8.07 -0.73 6.29
C PRO A 69 7.96 -0.09 7.66
N ASP A 70 8.73 0.97 7.84
CA ASP A 70 8.83 1.74 9.06
C ASP A 70 7.50 2.45 9.34
N ALA A 71 6.87 3.00 8.29
CA ALA A 71 5.56 3.64 8.40
C ALA A 71 4.46 2.66 8.86
N LEU A 72 4.47 1.43 8.36
CA LEU A 72 3.57 0.36 8.77
C LEU A 72 3.88 -0.14 10.18
N CYS A 73 5.14 -0.48 10.45
CA CYS A 73 5.59 -0.96 11.76
C CYS A 73 5.31 0.04 12.88
N GLU A 74 5.53 1.34 12.64
CA GLU A 74 5.21 2.39 13.61
C GLU A 74 3.72 2.38 14.00
N THR A 75 2.85 2.03 13.05
CA THR A 75 1.41 2.02 13.27
C THR A 75 0.95 0.72 13.92
N CYS A 76 1.46 -0.43 13.47
CA CYS A 76 1.15 -1.74 14.05
C CYS A 76 1.63 -1.87 15.51
N ARG A 77 2.72 -1.20 15.90
CA ARG A 77 3.27 -1.25 17.27
C ARG A 77 2.55 -0.35 18.28
N ARG A 78 1.66 0.54 17.83
CA ARG A 78 0.97 1.49 18.71
C ARG A 78 -0.31 0.86 19.28
N PRO A 79 -0.42 0.66 20.62
CA PRO A 79 -1.56 -0.02 21.23
C PRO A 79 -2.92 0.62 20.91
N GLN A 80 -2.93 1.95 20.77
CA GLN A 80 -4.09 2.75 20.39
C GLN A 80 -4.68 2.43 19.00
N TYR A 81 -3.93 1.74 18.14
CA TYR A 81 -4.39 1.31 16.81
C TYR A 81 -4.63 -0.20 16.72
N SER A 82 -4.47 -0.95 17.81
CA SER A 82 -4.65 -2.42 17.86
C SER A 82 -6.07 -2.90 17.50
N GLN A 83 -7.08 -2.03 17.66
CA GLN A 83 -8.49 -2.29 17.32
C GLN A 83 -8.92 -1.59 16.01
N SER A 84 -7.99 -0.94 15.32
CA SER A 84 -8.27 -0.19 14.08
C SER A 84 -8.00 -1.08 12.86
N LEU A 85 -8.66 -0.75 11.73
CA LEU A 85 -8.32 -1.28 10.40
C LEU A 85 -6.89 -0.94 9.96
N ALA A 86 -6.13 -0.20 10.78
CA ALA A 86 -4.69 -0.02 10.64
C ALA A 86 -3.91 -1.34 10.47
N THR A 87 -4.44 -2.47 10.93
CA THR A 87 -3.85 -3.79 10.70
C THR A 87 -4.18 -4.35 9.29
N ASN A 88 -5.31 -3.97 8.67
CA ASN A 88 -5.63 -4.28 7.25
C ASN A 88 -4.71 -3.54 6.28
N SER A 89 -4.04 -2.49 6.77
CA SER A 89 -3.09 -1.68 6.00
C SER A 89 -1.97 -2.49 5.36
N ILE A 90 -1.67 -3.69 5.90
CA ILE A 90 -0.61 -4.56 5.41
C ILE A 90 -0.94 -5.23 4.05
N LEU A 91 -2.22 -5.41 3.74
CA LEU A 91 -2.67 -5.97 2.46
C LEU A 91 -2.51 -4.98 1.30
N TYR A 92 -2.46 -3.69 1.65
CA TYR A 92 -2.38 -2.62 0.69
C TYR A 92 -1.00 -2.55 -0.02
N PRO A 93 0.15 -2.63 0.69
CA PRO A 93 1.46 -2.90 0.12
C PRO A 93 1.48 -4.02 -0.92
N TYR A 94 0.85 -5.15 -0.59
CA TYR A 94 0.75 -6.30 -1.49
C TYR A 94 -0.06 -5.99 -2.74
N THR A 95 -1.19 -5.30 -2.56
CA THR A 95 -2.06 -4.89 -3.66
C THR A 95 -1.35 -3.89 -4.59
N ALA A 96 -0.58 -2.96 -4.03
CA ALA A 96 0.19 -1.97 -4.78
C ALA A 96 1.41 -2.56 -5.47
N ALA A 97 2.18 -3.41 -4.77
CA ALA A 97 3.36 -4.10 -5.29
C ALA A 97 3.05 -4.88 -6.57
N ARG A 98 1.88 -5.51 -6.62
CA ARG A 98 1.39 -6.27 -7.78
C ARG A 98 1.18 -5.43 -9.05
N LEU A 99 1.11 -4.10 -8.94
CA LEU A 99 1.02 -3.20 -10.09
C LEU A 99 2.39 -2.69 -10.56
N GLU A 100 3.46 -3.03 -9.84
CA GLU A 100 4.83 -2.56 -10.07
C GLU A 100 5.77 -3.76 -10.32
N VAL A 101 5.27 -4.80 -10.99
CA VAL A 101 5.97 -6.07 -11.22
C VAL A 101 7.29 -5.87 -11.96
N ALA A 102 7.34 -5.00 -12.98
CA ALA A 102 8.57 -4.68 -13.70
C ALA A 102 9.64 -4.06 -12.79
N VAL A 103 9.23 -3.34 -11.75
CA VAL A 103 10.14 -2.79 -10.73
C VAL A 103 10.60 -3.91 -9.81
N LEU A 104 9.69 -4.76 -9.34
CA LEU A 104 9.99 -5.87 -8.43
C LEU A 104 10.86 -6.95 -9.07
N VAL A 105 10.67 -7.25 -10.35
CA VAL A 105 11.53 -8.19 -11.11
C VAL A 105 12.96 -7.67 -11.21
N ARG A 106 13.15 -6.34 -11.29
CA ARG A 106 14.48 -5.72 -11.28
C ARG A 106 15.11 -5.69 -9.88
N ARG A 107 14.31 -5.84 -8.82
CA ARG A 107 14.72 -5.73 -7.41
C ARG A 107 14.04 -6.80 -6.56
N PRO A 108 14.42 -8.09 -6.70
CA PRO A 108 13.79 -9.19 -5.97
C PRO A 108 13.90 -9.05 -4.45
N GLU A 109 14.93 -8.35 -3.96
CA GLU A 109 15.11 -8.04 -2.54
C GLU A 109 13.92 -7.26 -1.93
N TRP A 110 13.17 -6.53 -2.75
CA TRP A 110 11.97 -5.81 -2.29
C TRP A 110 10.79 -6.73 -2.02
N VAL A 111 10.65 -7.81 -2.79
CA VAL A 111 9.64 -8.84 -2.53
C VAL A 111 9.95 -9.57 -1.24
N GLU A 112 11.24 -9.88 -1.00
CA GLU A 112 11.69 -10.49 0.25
C GLU A 112 11.40 -9.60 1.46
N GLU A 113 11.67 -8.29 1.35
CA GLU A 113 11.43 -7.35 2.43
C GLU A 113 9.92 -7.16 2.69
N LEU A 114 9.11 -7.06 1.64
CA LEU A 114 7.65 -7.05 1.75
C LEU A 114 7.14 -8.27 2.54
N ARG A 115 7.60 -9.47 2.19
CA ARG A 115 7.26 -10.72 2.90
C ARG A 115 7.75 -10.73 4.35
N ARG A 116 8.93 -10.19 4.62
CA ARG A 116 9.48 -10.07 5.98
C ARG A 116 8.56 -9.21 6.86
N LEU A 117 8.07 -8.10 6.32
CA LEU A 117 7.26 -7.13 7.06
C LEU A 117 5.90 -7.66 7.45
N VAL A 118 5.26 -8.43 6.58
CA VAL A 118 3.98 -9.05 6.92
C VAL A 118 4.12 -10.00 8.08
N LYS A 119 5.19 -10.80 8.13
CA LYS A 119 5.48 -11.70 9.26
C LYS A 119 5.64 -10.96 10.58
N LEU A 120 6.07 -9.70 10.56
CA LEU A 120 6.17 -8.86 11.76
C LEU A 120 4.82 -8.29 12.22
N CYS A 121 3.78 -8.39 11.38
CA CYS A 121 2.44 -7.84 11.62
C CYS A 121 1.39 -8.92 12.01
N ASP A 122 1.81 -9.97 12.70
CA ASP A 122 0.95 -11.02 13.30
C ASP A 122 -0.22 -10.40 14.11
N PRO A 123 -1.49 -10.84 13.98
CA PRO A 123 -1.98 -12.11 13.41
C PRO A 123 -2.41 -12.13 11.93
N TYR A 124 -2.28 -11.02 11.18
CA TYR A 124 -2.88 -10.94 9.83
C TYR A 124 -2.09 -11.61 8.71
N ALA A 125 -0.81 -11.96 8.97
CA ALA A 125 0.08 -12.67 8.06
C ALA A 125 -0.41 -14.07 7.62
N MET A 126 -1.49 -14.56 8.23
CA MET A 126 -2.04 -15.89 7.99
C MET A 126 -3.53 -15.85 7.61
N THR A 127 -4.05 -14.68 7.24
CA THR A 127 -5.45 -14.57 6.78
C THR A 127 -5.61 -15.07 5.34
N ALA A 128 -6.82 -15.54 5.01
CA ALA A 128 -7.15 -15.98 3.66
C ALA A 128 -6.92 -14.88 2.61
N ASN A 129 -7.17 -13.61 2.95
CA ASN A 129 -6.92 -12.46 2.07
C ASN A 129 -5.44 -12.30 1.79
N PHE A 130 -4.58 -12.43 2.82
CA PHE A 130 -3.14 -12.36 2.63
C PHE A 130 -2.62 -13.48 1.74
N CYS A 131 -2.98 -14.74 2.04
CA CYS A 131 -2.52 -15.88 1.24
C CYS A 131 -2.94 -15.74 -0.23
N THR A 132 -4.18 -15.32 -0.46
CA THR A 132 -4.70 -15.08 -1.82
C THR A 132 -3.91 -13.96 -2.53
N LEU A 133 -3.57 -12.88 -1.83
CA LEU A 133 -2.80 -11.76 -2.39
C LEU A 133 -1.33 -12.12 -2.64
N ASP A 134 -0.70 -12.93 -1.79
CA ASP A 134 0.68 -13.43 -1.97
C ASP A 134 0.74 -14.35 -3.20
N GLU A 135 -0.22 -15.26 -3.37
CA GLU A 135 -0.35 -16.10 -4.57
C GLU A 135 -0.57 -15.26 -5.85
N MET A 136 -1.44 -14.24 -5.79
CA MET A 136 -1.66 -13.34 -6.93
C MET A 136 -0.42 -12.51 -7.27
N LEU A 137 0.38 -12.12 -6.27
CA LEU A 137 1.64 -11.42 -6.49
C LEU A 137 2.67 -12.34 -7.14
N ASP A 138 2.81 -13.59 -6.69
CA ASP A 138 3.69 -14.58 -7.30
C ASP A 138 3.34 -14.81 -8.77
N GLU A 139 2.06 -14.95 -9.10
CA GLU A 139 1.65 -15.11 -10.48
C GLU A 139 1.91 -13.89 -11.36
N ALA A 140 1.78 -12.69 -10.79
CA ALA A 140 2.06 -11.45 -11.50
C ALA A 140 3.57 -11.37 -11.79
N LEU A 141 4.42 -11.69 -10.80
CA LEU A 141 5.88 -11.77 -10.92
C LEU A 141 6.31 -12.81 -11.97
N ASP A 142 5.76 -14.01 -11.93
CA ASP A 142 6.06 -15.08 -12.88
C ASP A 142 5.73 -14.71 -14.33
N LYS A 143 4.65 -13.93 -14.53
CA LYS A 143 4.21 -13.47 -15.85
C LYS A 143 4.88 -12.17 -16.30
N GLY A 144 5.52 -11.43 -15.39
CA GLY A 144 6.02 -10.09 -15.65
C GLY A 144 4.89 -9.11 -16.00
N ASP A 145 3.71 -9.28 -15.40
CA ASP A 145 2.47 -8.57 -15.76
C ASP A 145 2.16 -7.42 -14.79
N ASP A 146 2.52 -6.19 -15.18
CA ASP A 146 2.17 -4.96 -14.44
C ASP A 146 0.65 -4.68 -14.45
N ASP A 147 -0.07 -5.21 -15.44
CA ASP A 147 -1.50 -5.00 -15.64
C ASP A 147 -2.36 -6.07 -14.96
N TYR A 148 -1.78 -6.92 -14.11
CA TYR A 148 -2.46 -8.03 -13.45
C TYR A 148 -3.78 -7.53 -12.80
N ASP A 149 -4.89 -8.23 -13.06
CA ASP A 149 -6.22 -7.77 -12.64
C ASP A 149 -6.70 -8.49 -11.39
N ILE A 150 -6.69 -7.81 -10.24
CA ILE A 150 -7.12 -8.42 -8.97
C ILE A 150 -8.58 -8.87 -8.99
N ASP A 151 -9.48 -8.11 -9.62
CA ASP A 151 -10.91 -8.41 -9.62
C ASP A 151 -11.21 -9.60 -10.52
N GLU A 152 -10.59 -9.65 -11.70
CA GLU A 152 -10.68 -10.79 -12.59
C GLU A 152 -10.11 -12.05 -11.95
N GLN A 153 -8.98 -11.92 -11.26
CA GLN A 153 -8.27 -13.04 -10.66
C GLN A 153 -8.98 -13.55 -9.40
N ALA A 154 -9.58 -12.66 -8.61
CA ALA A 154 -10.47 -13.02 -7.51
C ALA A 154 -11.72 -13.75 -8.02
N ARG A 155 -12.37 -13.23 -9.07
CA ARG A 155 -13.51 -13.91 -9.73
C ARG A 155 -13.16 -15.30 -10.23
N ARG A 156 -12.00 -15.48 -10.88
CA ARG A 156 -11.53 -16.79 -11.37
C ARG A 156 -11.35 -17.82 -10.24
N ARG A 157 -11.03 -17.35 -9.04
CA ARG A 157 -10.83 -18.19 -7.84
C ARG A 157 -12.09 -18.40 -7.01
N ASN A 158 -13.22 -17.78 -7.40
CA ASN A 158 -14.43 -17.68 -6.57
C ASN A 158 -14.12 -17.13 -5.17
N THR A 159 -13.19 -16.17 -5.08
CA THR A 159 -12.83 -15.49 -3.83
C THR A 159 -13.20 -14.02 -3.92
N GLU A 160 -13.48 -13.41 -2.77
CA GLU A 160 -13.62 -11.96 -2.63
C GLU A 160 -12.45 -11.47 -1.78
N VAL A 161 -11.65 -10.54 -2.32
CA VAL A 161 -10.51 -9.97 -1.60
C VAL A 161 -10.92 -8.62 -1.04
N ALA A 162 -11.26 -8.61 0.26
CA ALA A 162 -11.51 -7.38 0.98
C ALA A 162 -10.18 -6.73 1.40
N THR A 163 -9.90 -5.57 0.81
CA THR A 163 -8.74 -4.73 1.19
C THR A 163 -9.11 -3.63 2.20
N PHE A 164 -10.40 -3.52 2.60
CA PHE A 164 -10.94 -2.56 3.56
C PHE A 164 -11.96 -3.21 4.50
#